data_AF-A0A1Q3CJ18-F1
#
_entry.id   AF-A0A1Q3CJ18-F1
#
_cell.length_a   1.000
_cell.length_b   1.000
_cell.length_c   1.000
_cell.angle_alpha   90.00
_cell.angle_beta   90.00
_cell.angle_gamma   90.00
#
_symmetry.space_group_name_H-M   'P 1'
#
loop_
_entity.id
_entity.type
_entity.pdbx_description
1 polymer ?
#
loop_
_entity_poly.entity_id
_entity_poly.type
_entity_poly.pdbx_seq_one_letter_code
_entity_poly.pdbx_strand_id
1 'polypeptide(L)'
;ASRQGNYKGDYLDVPSRPHLLKILQKQGDKQVLFADKVMKLMGSGKMKSRIVLITEFAIYIVPEMDSLKRWIALAAIDKICLSELLTR
;
A
#
# COMPACT_ATOMS: atom_id res chain seq x y z
N ALA A 1 30.85 -0.84 4.93
CA ALA A 1 29.98 -0.40 6.04
C ALA A 1 28.60 -0.04 5.47
N SER A 2 27.66 -0.99 5.47
CA SER A 2 26.27 -0.72 5.07
C SER A 2 25.55 -0.03 6.22
N ARG A 3 24.96 1.15 5.94
CA ARG A 3 24.19 1.91 6.92
C ARG A 3 23.00 1.08 7.39
N GLN A 4 22.79 1.03 8.70
CA GLN A 4 21.76 0.25 9.39
C GLN A 4 20.39 0.45 8.74
N GLY A 5 19.89 -0.62 8.11
CA GLY A 5 18.60 -0.64 7.42
C GLY A 5 17.46 -0.59 8.43
N ASN A 6 16.78 0.55 8.49
CA ASN A 6 15.56 0.77 9.26
C ASN A 6 14.31 0.43 8.40
N TYR A 7 14.39 -0.61 7.56
CA TYR A 7 13.32 -0.98 6.63
C TYR A 7 12.24 -1.80 7.36
N LYS A 8 11.22 -1.10 7.89
CA LYS A 8 10.09 -1.69 8.64
C LYS A 8 8.91 -2.18 7.78
N GLY A 9 9.03 -2.21 6.46
CA GLY A 9 7.96 -2.67 5.55
C GLY A 9 7.74 -1.81 4.31
N ASP A 10 8.49 -0.74 4.11
CA ASP A 10 8.49 0.01 2.85
C ASP A 10 9.42 -0.66 1.82
N TYR A 11 8.84 -1.54 0.99
CA TYR A 11 9.57 -2.25 -0.07
C TYR A 11 9.66 -1.44 -1.37
N LEU A 12 9.01 -0.28 -1.44
CA LEU A 12 8.98 0.57 -2.63
C LEU A 12 9.87 1.80 -2.52
N ASP A 13 10.39 2.10 -1.32
CA ASP A 13 11.05 3.36 -1.02
C ASP A 13 10.13 4.55 -1.37
N VAL A 14 8.99 4.61 -0.67
CA VAL A 14 7.97 5.65 -0.85
C VAL A 14 8.55 7.08 -0.77
N PRO A 15 9.52 7.39 0.11
CA PRO A 15 10.16 8.71 0.14
C PRO A 15 10.79 9.14 -1.19
N SER A 16 11.30 8.20 -1.99
CA SER A 16 11.86 8.52 -3.33
C SER A 16 10.81 8.60 -4.44
N ARG A 17 9.51 8.40 -4.11
CA ARG A 17 8.38 8.42 -5.06
C ARG A 17 7.45 9.62 -4.78
N PRO A 18 7.65 10.77 -5.44
CA PRO A 18 6.91 12.01 -5.13
C PRO A 18 5.38 11.89 -5.23
N HIS A 19 4.87 11.05 -6.12
CA HIS A 19 3.43 10.84 -6.28
C HIS A 19 2.80 10.10 -5.08
N LEU A 20 3.54 9.18 -4.45
CA LEU A 20 3.10 8.50 -3.22
C LEU A 20 3.28 9.40 -2.00
N LEU A 21 4.40 10.11 -1.91
CA LEU A 21 4.65 11.05 -0.81
C LEU A 21 3.57 12.14 -0.71
N LYS A 22 3.11 12.65 -1.86
CA LYS A 22 1.97 13.60 -1.94
C LYS A 22 0.68 13.03 -1.37
N ILE A 23 0.45 11.72 -1.42
CA ILE A 23 -0.74 11.10 -0.84
C ILE A 23 -0.67 11.20 0.68
N LEU A 24 0.48 10.85 1.27
CA LEU A 24 0.70 10.89 2.72
C LEU A 24 0.57 12.31 3.26
N GLN A 25 1.24 13.27 2.63
CA GLN A 25 1.22 14.68 3.02
C GLN A 25 -0.22 15.24 3.03
N LYS A 26 -1.03 14.91 2.02
CA LYS A 26 -2.43 15.35 1.94
C LYS A 26 -3.33 14.77 3.03
N GLN A 27 -2.93 13.67 3.66
CA GLN A 27 -3.74 13.01 4.70
C GLN A 27 -3.15 13.21 6.10
N GLY A 28 -2.00 13.88 6.20
CA GLY A 28 -1.30 14.08 7.47
C GLY A 28 -0.63 12.80 8.00
N ASP A 29 -0.49 11.77 7.17
CA ASP A 29 0.21 10.53 7.53
C ASP A 29 1.71 10.78 7.61
N LYS A 30 2.31 10.37 8.74
CA LYS A 30 3.72 10.63 9.04
C LYS A 30 4.63 9.42 8.79
N GLN A 31 4.06 8.23 8.75
CA GLN A 31 4.81 6.98 8.67
C GLN A 31 4.16 6.00 7.68
N VAL A 32 5.01 5.40 6.84
CA VAL A 32 4.67 4.21 6.07
C VAL A 32 5.04 3.00 6.91
N LEU A 33 4.05 2.14 7.18
CA LEU A 33 4.24 0.86 7.87
C LEU A 33 4.49 -0.26 6.87
N PHE A 34 3.81 -0.22 5.73
CA PHE A 34 4.01 -1.17 4.65
C PHE A 34 3.80 -0.49 3.29
N ALA A 35 4.62 -0.83 2.30
CA ALA A 35 4.36 -0.47 0.92
C ALA A 35 4.91 -1.53 -0.02
N ASP A 36 4.05 -2.08 -0.89
CA ASP A 36 4.46 -3.03 -1.92
C ASP A 36 3.51 -3.00 -3.13
N LYS A 37 3.96 -3.58 -4.24
CA LYS A 37 3.12 -3.87 -5.41
C LYS A 37 2.33 -5.16 -5.17
N VAL A 38 1.03 -5.10 -5.41
CA VAL A 38 0.11 -6.23 -5.34
C VAL A 38 -0.64 -6.38 -6.64
N MET A 39 -1.06 -7.61 -6.93
CA MET A 39 -1.94 -7.89 -8.06
C MET A 39 -3.40 -7.89 -7.59
N LYS A 40 -4.19 -6.94 -8.09
CA LYS A 40 -5.62 -6.82 -7.76
C LYS A 40 -6.48 -7.46 -8.84
N LEU A 41 -7.27 -8.46 -8.45
CA LEU A 41 -8.35 -9.00 -9.28
C LEU A 41 -9.54 -8.03 -9.26
N MET A 42 -9.95 -7.59 -10.44
CA MET A 42 -11.13 -6.73 -10.60
C MET A 42 -12.40 -7.58 -10.78
N GLY A 43 -13.58 -7.00 -10.51
CA GLY A 43 -14.86 -7.69 -10.76
C GLY A 43 -15.10 -8.08 -12.22
N SER A 44 -14.32 -7.50 -13.16
CA SER A 44 -14.30 -7.90 -14.57
C SER A 44 -13.41 -9.12 -14.88
N GLY A 45 -12.78 -9.73 -13.87
CA GLY A 45 -11.80 -10.81 -14.04
C GLY A 45 -10.40 -10.35 -14.48
N LYS A 46 -10.22 -9.07 -14.82
CA LYS A 46 -8.90 -8.53 -15.17
C LYS A 46 -8.03 -8.34 -13.93
N MET A 47 -6.80 -8.81 -13.99
CA MET A 47 -5.75 -8.49 -13.01
C MET A 47 -5.15 -7.11 -13.32
N LYS A 48 -4.93 -6.30 -12.29
CA LYS A 48 -4.24 -5.01 -12.43
C LYS A 48 -3.19 -4.86 -11.33
N SER A 49 -1.99 -4.41 -11.70
CA SER A 49 -0.97 -4.04 -10.71
C SER A 49 -1.41 -2.80 -9.93
N ARG A 50 -1.25 -2.84 -8.62
CA ARG A 50 -1.57 -1.77 -7.67
C ARG A 50 -0.48 -1.67 -6.63
N ILE A 51 -0.28 -0.47 -6.09
CA ILE A 51 0.52 -0.27 -4.90
C ILE A 51 -0.43 -0.31 -3.71
N VAL A 52 -0.12 -1.16 -2.72
CA VAL A 52 -0.74 -1.12 -1.40
C VAL A 52 0.21 -0.38 -0.48
N LEU A 53 -0.31 0.66 0.18
CA LEU A 53 0.42 1.42 1.18
C LEU A 53 -0.40 1.43 2.47
N ILE A 54 0.23 1.09 3.59
CA ILE A 54 -0.39 1.04 4.92
C ILE A 54 0.31 2.05 5.80
N THR A 55 -0.49 2.87 6.48
CA THR A 55 -0.06 3.82 7.50
C THR A 55 -0.69 3.46 8.84
N GLU A 56 -0.44 4.28 9.86
CA GLU A 56 -1.05 4.12 11.19
C GLU A 56 -2.58 4.24 11.19
N PHE A 57 -3.17 4.87 10.17
CA PHE A 57 -4.61 5.18 10.15
C PHE A 57 -5.34 4.63 8.94
N ALA A 58 -4.65 4.21 7.88
CA ALA A 58 -5.31 3.79 6.65
C ALA A 58 -4.54 2.83 5.76
N ILE A 59 -5.30 2.14 4.90
CA ILE A 59 -4.80 1.42 3.73
C ILE A 59 -5.14 2.21 2.46
N TYR A 60 -4.13 2.46 1.65
CA TYR A 60 -4.23 3.07 0.34
C TYR A 60 -4.02 2.03 -0.75
N ILE A 61 -4.93 2.00 -1.73
CA ILE A 61 -4.76 1.23 -2.96
C ILE A 61 -4.58 2.23 -4.09
N VAL A 62 -3.36 2.31 -4.61
CA VAL A 62 -2.93 3.32 -5.58
C VAL A 62 -2.63 2.64 -6.92
N PRO A 63 -3.14 3.14 -8.06
CA PRO A 63 -2.70 2.69 -9.37
C PRO A 63 -1.24 3.09 -9.62
N GLU A 64 -0.46 2.27 -10.33
CA GLU A 64 0.92 2.66 -10.67
C GLU A 64 1.00 3.87 -11.60
N MET A 65 0.02 4.04 -12.49
CA MET A 65 0.06 5.00 -13.60
C MET A 65 -1.11 5.98 -13.62
N ASP A 66 -1.97 5.98 -12.59
CA ASP A 66 -3.24 6.70 -12.60
C ASP A 66 -3.53 7.37 -11.25
N SER A 67 -4.35 8.41 -11.28
CA SER A 67 -4.67 9.33 -10.18
C SER A 67 -5.77 8.83 -9.23
N LEU A 68 -6.55 7.82 -9.65
CA LEU A 68 -7.67 7.29 -8.87
C LEU A 68 -7.20 6.39 -7.72
N LYS A 69 -7.13 6.95 -6.50
CA LYS A 69 -6.80 6.20 -5.28
C LYS A 69 -8.05 5.80 -4.49
N ARG A 70 -8.02 4.62 -3.87
CA ARG A 70 -8.95 4.24 -2.79
C ARG A 70 -8.26 4.39 -1.45
N TRP A 71 -8.91 5.08 -0.52
CA TRP A 71 -8.49 5.26 0.87
C TRP A 71 -9.47 4.51 1.78
N ILE A 72 -8.96 3.65 2.64
CA ILE A 72 -9.74 2.85 3.60
C ILE A 72 -9.17 3.11 4.98
N ALA A 73 -9.90 3.84 5.83
CA ALA A 73 -9.50 4.05 7.22
C ALA A 73 -9.46 2.70 7.95
N LEU A 74 -8.43 2.47 8.77
CA LEU A 74 -8.29 1.22 9.53
C LEU A 74 -9.48 1.01 10.48
N ALA A 75 -9.99 2.09 11.07
CA ALA A 75 -11.18 2.05 11.92
C ALA A 75 -12.47 1.60 11.20
N ALA A 76 -12.49 1.63 9.85
CA ALA A 76 -13.61 1.18 9.04
C ALA A 76 -13.46 -0.27 8.54
N ILE A 77 -12.35 -0.94 8.87
CA ILE A 77 -12.10 -2.33 8.48
C ILE A 77 -12.74 -3.25 9.51
N ASP A 78 -13.74 -4.02 9.09
CA ASP A 78 -14.35 -5.07 9.91
C ASP A 78 -13.42 -6.29 10.02
N LYS A 79 -12.94 -6.80 8.88
CA LYS A 79 -12.09 -8.01 8.83
C LYS A 79 -11.19 -8.06 7.59
N ILE A 80 -10.11 -8.82 7.72
CA ILE A 80 -9.25 -9.25 6.61
C ILE A 80 -9.33 -10.78 6.56
N CYS A 81 -9.61 -11.33 5.38
CA CYS A 81 -9.72 -12.77 5.19
C CYS A 81 -8.59 -13.25 4.28
N LEU A 82 -8.05 -14.42 4.59
CA LEU A 82 -7.06 -15.12 3.78
C LEU A 82 -7.59 -16.52 3.47
N SER A 83 -7.36 -17.01 2.27
CA SER A 83 -7.67 -18.40 1.92
C SER A 83 -6.72 -19.36 2.64
N GLU A 84 -7.23 -20.50 3.11
CA GLU A 84 -6.43 -21.53 3.78
C GLU A 84 -5.47 -22.28 2.83
N LEU A 85 -5.56 -22.03 1.52
CA LEU A 85 -4.75 -22.68 0.53
C LEU A 85 -3.30 -22.13 0.58
N LEU A 86 -2.44 -22.85 1.29
CA LEU A 86 -0.98 -22.73 1.16
C LEU A 86 -0.55 -23.38 -0.16
N THR A 87 -0.53 -22.61 -1.24
CA THR A 87 0.24 -23.00 -2.43
C THR A 87 1.72 -23.03 -2.08
N ARG A 88 2.30 -24.24 -2.04
CA ARG A 88 3.73 -24.50 -1.99
C ARG A 88 4.39 -24.21 -3.32
#